data_AF-A0A2A6QXK0-F1
#
_entry.id   AF-A0A2A6QXK0-F1
#
_cell.length_a   1.000
_cell.length_b   1.000
_cell.length_c   1.000
_cell.angle_alpha   90.00
_cell.angle_beta   90.00
_cell.angle_gamma   90.00
#
_symmetry.space_group_name_H-M   'P 1'
#
loop_
_entity.id
_entity.type
_entity.pdbx_description
1 polymer ?
#
loop_
_entity_poly.entity_id
_entity_poly.type
_entity_poly.pdbx_seq_one_letter_code
_entity_poly.pdbx_strand_id
1 'polypeptide(L)'
;MGAEMRDDYFIVQRRNLLKLSSLILVSAYFEGAPAIAKETSLQKFDAVLSEVASSSRLIEDNRGYREYAELPISGLEQVPLDAEPSDTRISDRASMMIVAFEVSSASVYKKRYRHPVWPKGASGVTFGIGYDIGYASKEAFVRDWRKYLDASALQSLAEACGVTGDEAKGIVGQFEDVTVPWEVAKTQYLETMQPRYVGITERALPNFEMLSEDCRGALVSLVYNRGASFSISERRDKKGRFSEMRNIRQAMSEKAFNRIPGEIRAMKRLWDPEALPGLHKRRDAEALLFEIGLG
;
A
#
# COMPACT_ATOMS: atom_id res chain seq x y z
N MET A 1 -7.96 -26.22 -13.52
CA MET A 1 -6.60 -26.80 -13.57
C MET A 1 -5.64 -25.64 -13.84
N GLY A 2 -4.89 -25.07 -12.89
CA GLY A 2 -4.66 -25.40 -11.49
C GLY A 2 -4.58 -24.13 -10.62
N ALA A 3 -5.13 -24.22 -9.41
CA ALA A 3 -5.18 -23.17 -8.41
C ALA A 3 -4.10 -23.35 -7.32
N GLU A 4 -3.08 -24.18 -7.56
CA GLU A 4 -2.08 -24.55 -6.55
C GLU A 4 -0.74 -23.81 -6.66
N MET A 5 -0.59 -22.84 -7.57
CA MET A 5 0.73 -22.24 -7.88
C MET A 5 1.05 -20.92 -7.13
N ARG A 6 0.28 -20.50 -6.10
CA ARG A 6 0.42 -19.14 -5.52
C ARG A 6 0.72 -19.05 -4.02
N ASP A 7 0.64 -20.13 -3.26
CA ASP A 7 1.09 -20.14 -1.85
C ASP A 7 2.57 -20.50 -1.69
N ASP A 8 3.19 -21.10 -2.72
CA ASP A 8 4.59 -21.54 -2.68
C ASP A 8 5.61 -20.39 -2.70
N TYR A 9 5.26 -19.18 -3.15
CA TYR A 9 6.26 -18.10 -3.28
C TYR A 9 6.78 -17.60 -1.92
N PHE A 10 5.94 -17.60 -0.87
CA PHE A 10 6.38 -17.30 0.50
C PHE A 10 7.22 -18.45 1.12
N ILE A 11 7.04 -19.69 0.66
CA ILE A 11 7.81 -20.86 1.10
C ILE A 11 9.17 -20.92 0.38
N VAL A 12 9.23 -20.55 -0.90
CA VAL A 12 10.47 -20.55 -1.71
C VAL A 12 11.48 -19.53 -1.17
N GLN A 13 11.05 -18.34 -0.75
CA GLN A 13 11.94 -17.35 -0.11
C GLN A 13 12.50 -17.85 1.24
N ARG A 14 11.70 -18.53 2.06
CA ARG A 14 12.19 -19.18 3.31
C ARG A 14 13.16 -20.33 3.04
N ARG A 15 12.96 -21.12 1.98
CA ARG A 15 13.89 -22.21 1.60
C ARG A 15 15.21 -21.71 1.04
N ASN A 16 15.21 -20.57 0.35
CA ASN A 16 16.45 -19.95 -0.14
C ASN A 16 17.27 -19.30 0.99
N LEU A 17 16.62 -18.82 2.06
CA LEU A 17 17.31 -18.32 3.26
C LEU A 17 18.02 -19.43 4.07
N LEU A 18 17.46 -20.64 4.14
CA LEU A 18 18.08 -21.77 4.86
C LEU A 18 19.30 -22.37 4.15
N LYS A 19 19.47 -22.13 2.84
CA LYS A 19 20.67 -22.56 2.09
C LYS A 19 21.88 -21.62 2.27
N LEU A 20 21.73 -20.49 2.96
CA LEU A 20 22.84 -19.58 3.29
C LEU A 20 23.49 -19.87 4.65
N SER A 21 23.14 -20.97 5.32
CA SER A 21 23.65 -21.32 6.64
C SER A 21 24.42 -22.65 6.64
N SER A 22 25.53 -22.72 5.90
CA SER A 22 26.53 -23.77 6.15
C SER A 22 27.91 -23.47 5.54
N LEU A 23 28.92 -23.54 6.43
CA LEU A 23 30.37 -23.58 6.22
C LEU A 23 31.09 -22.29 5.78
N ILE A 24 31.48 -21.49 6.77
CA ILE A 24 32.79 -20.81 6.75
C ILE A 24 33.80 -21.81 7.32
N LEU A 25 34.66 -22.36 6.47
CA LEU A 25 35.90 -23.03 6.86
C LEU A 25 37.02 -22.32 6.10
N VAL A 26 37.85 -21.59 6.86
CA VAL A 26 38.95 -20.79 6.35
C VAL A 26 40.13 -21.69 5.99
N SER A 27 40.66 -21.55 4.78
CA SER A 27 42.06 -21.82 4.49
C SER A 27 42.57 -21.13 3.21
N ALA A 28 43.54 -20.25 3.43
CA ALA A 28 44.71 -19.87 2.61
C ALA A 28 44.55 -19.07 1.30
N TYR A 29 45.10 -17.85 1.36
CA TYR A 29 45.83 -17.08 0.34
C TYR A 29 45.21 -16.95 -1.06
N PHE A 30 44.50 -15.85 -1.29
CA PHE A 30 44.55 -15.11 -2.56
C PHE A 30 44.48 -13.60 -2.26
N GLU A 31 45.50 -12.86 -2.69
CA GLU A 31 45.49 -11.40 -2.75
C GLU A 31 44.46 -10.95 -3.79
N GLY A 32 43.35 -10.42 -3.29
CA GLY A 32 42.28 -9.82 -4.07
C GLY A 32 41.22 -9.37 -3.10
N ALA A 33 41.21 -8.08 -2.76
CA ALA A 33 40.12 -7.52 -1.96
C ALA A 33 38.78 -7.88 -2.64
N PRO A 34 37.81 -8.46 -1.93
CA PRO A 34 36.54 -8.78 -2.55
C PRO A 34 35.89 -7.46 -2.97
N ALA A 35 35.63 -7.32 -4.27
CA ALA A 35 34.73 -6.29 -4.75
C ALA A 35 33.40 -6.48 -4.03
N ILE A 36 33.06 -5.59 -3.10
CA ILE A 36 31.76 -5.59 -2.43
C ILE A 36 30.74 -5.38 -3.54
N ALA A 37 30.06 -6.45 -3.95
CA ALA A 37 29.01 -6.38 -4.96
C ALA A 37 27.95 -5.39 -4.44
N LYS A 38 27.72 -4.30 -5.18
CA LYS A 38 26.66 -3.35 -4.85
C LYS A 38 25.33 -4.08 -4.95
N GLU A 39 24.59 -4.11 -3.85
CA GLU A 39 23.27 -4.70 -3.77
C GLU A 39 22.31 -4.06 -4.79
N THR A 40 21.60 -4.88 -5.56
CA THR A 40 20.67 -4.44 -6.61
C THR A 40 19.40 -3.84 -6.01
N SER A 41 18.65 -3.04 -6.78
CA SER A 41 17.36 -2.49 -6.32
C SER A 41 16.36 -3.60 -5.96
N LEU A 42 16.39 -4.74 -6.66
CA LEU A 42 15.55 -5.89 -6.35
C LEU A 42 15.89 -6.50 -4.99
N GLN A 43 17.18 -6.68 -4.68
CA GLN A 43 17.61 -7.22 -3.38
C GLN A 43 17.20 -6.30 -2.23
N LYS A 44 17.40 -4.99 -2.38
CA LYS A 44 16.96 -3.99 -1.39
C LYS A 44 15.46 -3.98 -1.21
N PHE A 45 14.71 -4.10 -2.30
CA PHE A 45 13.26 -4.15 -2.26
C PHE A 45 12.76 -5.38 -1.48
N ASP A 46 13.30 -6.56 -1.79
CA ASP A 46 12.96 -7.81 -1.09
C ASP A 46 13.33 -7.76 0.40
N ALA A 47 14.44 -7.10 0.74
CA ALA A 47 14.86 -6.86 2.12
C ALA A 47 13.84 -6.00 2.87
N VAL A 48 13.36 -4.89 2.28
CA VAL A 48 12.34 -4.04 2.89
C VAL A 48 11.04 -4.80 3.10
N LEU A 49 10.57 -5.58 2.11
CA LEU A 49 9.35 -6.38 2.28
C LEU A 49 9.48 -7.45 3.37
N SER A 50 10.65 -8.06 3.48
CA SER A 50 10.93 -9.06 4.54
C SER A 50 10.91 -8.44 5.93
N GLU A 51 11.45 -7.23 6.08
CA GLU A 51 11.41 -6.46 7.32
C GLU A 51 9.96 -6.09 7.71
N VAL A 52 9.17 -5.60 6.75
CA VAL A 52 7.76 -5.23 6.96
C VAL A 52 6.89 -6.46 7.30
N ALA A 53 7.17 -7.60 6.69
CA ALA A 53 6.46 -8.85 6.99
C ALA A 53 6.78 -9.41 8.39
N SER A 54 7.91 -9.01 8.99
CA SER A 54 8.37 -9.50 10.30
C SER A 54 8.17 -8.52 11.45
N SER A 55 7.79 -7.27 11.18
CA SER A 55 7.59 -6.24 12.20
C SER A 55 6.17 -5.69 12.19
N SER A 56 5.38 -5.98 13.23
CA SER A 56 4.02 -5.43 13.37
C SER A 56 4.03 -3.92 13.59
N ARG A 57 5.05 -3.38 14.26
CA ARG A 57 5.19 -1.96 14.56
C ARG A 57 5.22 -1.11 13.29
N LEU A 58 5.94 -1.56 12.26
CA LEU A 58 6.04 -0.86 10.97
C LEU A 58 4.67 -0.70 10.27
N ILE A 59 3.68 -1.52 10.61
CA ILE A 59 2.32 -1.40 10.06
C ILE A 59 1.39 -0.62 10.99
N GLU A 60 1.47 -0.88 12.30
CA GLU A 60 0.56 -0.29 13.28
C GLU A 60 0.72 1.23 13.39
N ASP A 61 1.96 1.71 13.35
CA ASP A 61 2.27 3.15 13.41
C ASP A 61 1.75 3.87 12.15
N ASN A 62 1.75 3.20 10.99
CA ASN A 62 1.29 3.76 9.72
C ASN A 62 -0.25 3.75 9.59
N ARG A 63 -0.92 2.71 10.12
CA ARG A 63 -2.38 2.57 9.99
C ARG A 63 -3.16 3.67 10.72
N GLY A 64 -2.68 4.13 11.86
CA GLY A 64 -3.30 5.23 12.61
C GLY A 64 -2.98 6.62 12.06
N TYR A 65 -2.04 6.71 11.12
CA TYR A 65 -1.64 7.96 10.49
C TYR A 65 -2.15 7.98 9.05
N ARG A 66 -3.33 8.57 8.85
CA ARG A 66 -3.80 8.98 7.51
C ARG A 66 -3.65 10.49 7.36
N GLU A 67 -2.88 10.90 6.35
CA GLU A 67 -2.53 12.30 6.08
C GLU A 67 -3.73 13.25 5.92
N TYR A 68 -4.91 12.70 5.64
CA TYR A 68 -6.16 13.44 5.50
C TYR A 68 -6.56 14.24 6.75
N ALA A 69 -6.07 13.87 7.94
CA ALA A 69 -6.38 14.57 9.19
C ALA A 69 -5.68 15.94 9.34
N GLU A 70 -4.62 16.21 8.58
CA GLU A 70 -3.92 17.52 8.58
C GLU A 70 -4.50 18.50 7.54
N LEU A 71 -5.48 18.07 6.74
CA LEU A 71 -6.15 18.92 5.79
C LEU A 71 -7.25 19.71 6.52
N PRO A 72 -7.23 21.05 6.49
CA PRO A 72 -8.37 21.83 6.96
C PRO A 72 -9.59 21.36 6.15
N ILE A 73 -10.69 21.09 6.85
CA ILE A 73 -11.97 20.65 6.31
C ILE A 73 -12.38 21.61 5.17
N SER A 74 -11.99 21.28 3.94
CA SER A 74 -12.43 21.89 2.69
C SER A 74 -12.00 21.02 1.49
N GLY A 75 -12.71 19.92 1.27
CA GLY A 75 -13.03 19.45 -0.10
C GLY A 75 -11.94 18.78 -0.95
N LEU A 76 -10.97 18.07 -0.38
CA LEU A 76 -10.00 17.23 -1.11
C LEU A 76 -9.58 16.09 -0.16
N GLU A 77 -9.72 14.79 -0.37
CA GLU A 77 -10.27 13.92 -1.41
C GLU A 77 -11.28 12.99 -0.69
N GLN A 78 -12.49 12.78 -1.24
CA GLN A 78 -13.30 11.65 -0.77
C GLN A 78 -12.51 10.37 -1.05
N VAL A 79 -12.56 9.36 -0.17
CA VAL A 79 -12.04 8.04 -0.54
C VAL A 79 -12.69 7.70 -1.87
N PRO A 80 -11.90 7.41 -2.92
CA PRO A 80 -12.38 7.43 -4.30
C PRO A 80 -13.15 6.15 -4.61
N LEU A 81 -14.13 5.79 -3.79
CA LEU A 81 -14.91 4.56 -3.89
C LEU A 81 -15.80 4.56 -5.13
N ASP A 82 -16.17 5.72 -5.66
CA ASP A 82 -16.91 5.88 -6.91
C ASP A 82 -16.02 6.08 -8.14
N ALA A 83 -14.69 5.97 -7.98
CA ALA A 83 -13.80 6.02 -9.12
C ALA A 83 -13.92 4.76 -9.97
N GLU A 84 -14.02 4.95 -11.28
CA GLU A 84 -14.08 3.84 -12.24
C GLU A 84 -12.75 3.04 -12.22
N PRO A 85 -12.82 1.70 -12.24
CA PRO A 85 -11.65 0.85 -12.35
C PRO A 85 -10.94 1.01 -13.71
N SER A 86 -9.72 0.49 -13.79
CA SER A 86 -8.95 0.39 -15.04
C SER A 86 -8.44 -1.03 -15.24
N ASP A 87 -8.39 -1.46 -16.50
CA ASP A 87 -7.80 -2.74 -16.93
C ASP A 87 -6.26 -2.68 -17.03
N THR A 88 -5.68 -1.49 -16.84
CA THR A 88 -4.24 -1.26 -16.86
C THR A 88 -3.56 -2.04 -15.74
N ARG A 89 -2.59 -2.89 -16.09
CA ARG A 89 -1.96 -3.80 -15.12
C ARG A 89 -0.86 -3.14 -14.29
N ILE A 90 -0.71 -3.61 -13.07
CA ILE A 90 0.49 -3.44 -12.25
C ILE A 90 1.09 -4.82 -11.98
N SER A 91 2.35 -4.87 -11.59
CA SER A 91 3.02 -6.15 -11.39
C SER A 91 2.49 -6.89 -10.16
N ASP A 92 2.68 -8.21 -10.13
CA ASP A 92 2.41 -9.01 -8.93
C ASP A 92 3.23 -8.50 -7.73
N ARG A 93 4.48 -8.07 -7.98
CA ARG A 93 5.35 -7.48 -6.97
C ARG A 93 4.77 -6.20 -6.36
N ALA A 94 4.19 -5.33 -7.19
CA ALA A 94 3.50 -4.13 -6.73
C ALA A 94 2.28 -4.48 -5.87
N SER A 95 1.47 -5.42 -6.33
CA SER A 95 0.31 -5.92 -5.59
C SER A 95 0.73 -6.47 -4.21
N MET A 96 1.79 -7.27 -4.17
CA MET A 96 2.35 -7.81 -2.93
C MET A 96 2.85 -6.70 -2.00
N MET A 97 3.54 -5.69 -2.53
CA MET A 97 4.01 -4.55 -1.74
C MET A 97 2.85 -3.80 -1.09
N ILE A 98 1.81 -3.47 -1.86
CA ILE A 98 0.64 -2.75 -1.34
C ILE A 98 0.03 -3.56 -0.19
N VAL A 99 -0.25 -4.85 -0.43
CA VAL A 99 -0.80 -5.73 0.59
C VAL A 99 0.11 -5.81 1.83
N ALA A 100 1.43 -5.90 1.65
CA ALA A 100 2.38 -5.95 2.75
C ALA A 100 2.33 -4.67 3.60
N PHE A 101 2.25 -3.49 2.99
CA PHE A 101 2.14 -2.23 3.74
C PHE A 101 0.76 -1.97 4.35
N GLU A 102 -0.30 -2.64 3.88
CA GLU A 102 -1.64 -2.50 4.46
C GLU A 102 -1.91 -3.48 5.61
N VAL A 103 -1.40 -4.71 5.52
CA VAL A 103 -1.74 -5.80 6.45
C VAL A 103 -0.57 -6.72 6.83
N SER A 104 0.67 -6.35 6.49
CA SER A 104 1.91 -7.12 6.69
C SER A 104 1.97 -8.42 5.89
N SER A 105 1.22 -9.44 6.31
CA SER A 105 1.23 -10.76 5.69
C SER A 105 -0.09 -11.50 5.94
N ALA A 106 -0.35 -12.56 5.16
CA ALA A 106 -1.51 -13.42 5.37
C ALA A 106 -1.60 -13.97 6.81
N SER A 107 -0.45 -14.32 7.41
CA SER A 107 -0.41 -14.83 8.79
C SER A 107 -0.78 -13.77 9.81
N VAL A 108 -0.27 -12.54 9.64
CA VAL A 108 -0.61 -11.40 10.50
C VAL A 108 -2.07 -11.02 10.33
N TYR A 109 -2.58 -10.95 9.11
CA TYR A 109 -3.98 -10.69 8.82
C TYR A 109 -4.90 -11.67 9.55
N LYS A 110 -4.65 -12.98 9.40
CA LYS A 110 -5.47 -14.03 10.04
C LYS A 110 -5.48 -13.92 11.57
N LYS A 111 -4.44 -13.33 12.18
CA LYS A 111 -4.33 -13.14 13.63
C LYS A 111 -4.92 -11.81 14.13
N ARG A 112 -4.78 -10.73 13.35
CA ARG A 112 -5.05 -9.36 13.83
C ARG A 112 -6.13 -8.58 13.07
N TYR A 113 -6.40 -8.93 11.80
CA TYR A 113 -7.19 -8.11 10.89
C TYR A 113 -8.34 -8.85 10.20
N ARG A 114 -8.65 -10.08 10.65
CA ARG A 114 -9.80 -10.83 10.15
C ARG A 114 -11.15 -10.26 10.61
N HIS A 115 -11.14 -9.41 11.63
CA HIS A 115 -12.30 -8.68 12.13
C HIS A 115 -12.16 -7.19 11.79
N PRO A 116 -13.26 -6.45 11.63
CA PRO A 116 -13.23 -5.00 11.51
C PRO A 116 -12.51 -4.34 12.70
N VAL A 117 -11.72 -3.31 12.41
CA VAL A 117 -10.93 -2.57 13.41
C VAL A 117 -11.07 -1.07 13.20
N TRP A 118 -10.84 -0.29 14.25
CA TRP A 118 -10.66 1.15 14.13
C TRP A 118 -9.17 1.46 14.24
N PRO A 119 -8.51 1.91 13.15
CA PRO A 119 -7.06 2.08 13.13
C PRO A 119 -6.60 3.36 13.85
N LYS A 120 -7.50 4.11 14.49
CA LYS A 120 -7.31 5.40 15.20
C LYS A 120 -7.42 6.64 14.31
N GLY A 121 -7.29 7.82 14.93
CA GLY A 121 -7.32 9.11 14.24
C GLY A 121 -8.69 9.43 13.67
N ALA A 122 -8.73 10.02 12.47
CA ALA A 122 -9.98 10.35 11.77
C ALA A 122 -10.59 9.15 11.00
N SER A 123 -10.01 7.96 11.09
CA SER A 123 -10.48 6.80 10.31
C SER A 123 -11.85 6.30 10.78
N GLY A 124 -12.57 5.64 9.88
CA GLY A 124 -13.75 4.85 10.22
C GLY A 124 -13.41 3.41 10.59
N VAL A 125 -14.45 2.57 10.66
CA VAL A 125 -14.29 1.13 10.78
C VAL A 125 -13.65 0.59 9.50
N THR A 126 -12.49 -0.03 9.65
CA THR A 126 -11.65 -0.52 8.54
C THR A 126 -11.54 -2.04 8.59
N PHE A 127 -11.66 -2.70 7.45
CA PHE A 127 -11.54 -4.15 7.33
C PHE A 127 -11.00 -4.56 5.95
N GLY A 128 -10.77 -5.87 5.76
CA GLY A 128 -10.11 -6.38 4.56
C GLY A 128 -8.72 -5.78 4.38
N ILE A 129 -8.33 -5.50 3.13
CA ILE A 129 -7.08 -4.84 2.82
C ILE A 129 -7.38 -3.35 2.62
N GLY A 130 -7.27 -2.58 3.69
CA GLY A 130 -7.31 -1.11 3.68
C GLY A 130 -8.69 -0.46 3.45
N TYR A 131 -9.79 -1.23 3.44
CA TYR A 131 -11.13 -0.71 3.16
C TYR A 131 -11.73 -0.02 4.38
N ASP A 132 -11.84 1.31 4.34
CA ASP A 132 -12.41 2.13 5.40
C ASP A 132 -13.88 2.45 5.09
N ILE A 133 -14.80 1.82 5.82
CA ILE A 133 -16.25 1.95 5.63
C ILE A 133 -16.73 3.35 6.01
N GLY A 134 -16.03 4.04 6.93
CA GLY A 134 -16.46 5.35 7.40
C GLY A 134 -16.50 6.41 6.31
N TYR A 135 -15.74 6.22 5.24
CA TYR A 135 -15.74 7.11 4.07
C TYR A 135 -16.57 6.57 2.89
N ALA A 136 -17.31 5.47 3.09
CA ALA A 136 -18.20 4.89 2.09
C ALA A 136 -19.65 5.33 2.31
N SER A 137 -20.37 5.55 1.21
CA SER A 137 -21.83 5.49 1.23
C SER A 137 -22.29 4.04 1.36
N LYS A 138 -23.52 3.82 1.84
CA LYS A 138 -24.09 2.47 1.94
C LYS A 138 -24.17 1.80 0.57
N GLU A 139 -24.51 2.56 -0.46
CA GLU A 139 -24.63 2.09 -1.84
C GLU A 139 -23.26 1.64 -2.37
N ALA A 140 -22.21 2.43 -2.15
CA ALA A 140 -20.85 2.09 -2.56
C ALA A 140 -20.34 0.85 -1.81
N PHE A 141 -20.57 0.80 -0.50
CA PHE A 141 -20.21 -0.35 0.33
C PHE A 141 -20.88 -1.64 -0.15
N VAL A 142 -22.19 -1.61 -0.36
CA VAL A 142 -22.95 -2.77 -0.85
C VAL A 142 -22.48 -3.18 -2.25
N ARG A 143 -22.25 -2.23 -3.17
CA ARG A 143 -21.69 -2.52 -4.51
C ARG A 143 -20.37 -3.27 -4.41
N ASP A 144 -19.48 -2.81 -3.53
CA ASP A 144 -18.11 -3.29 -3.39
C ASP A 144 -18.00 -4.63 -2.67
N TRP A 145 -18.94 -4.94 -1.76
CA TRP A 145 -18.82 -6.09 -0.85
C TRP A 145 -19.89 -7.17 -1.03
N ARG A 146 -21.00 -6.92 -1.75
CA ARG A 146 -22.12 -7.87 -1.88
C ARG A 146 -21.77 -9.23 -2.49
N LYS A 147 -20.67 -9.31 -3.25
CA LYS A 147 -20.18 -10.56 -3.85
C LYS A 147 -19.34 -11.39 -2.88
N TYR A 148 -18.87 -10.79 -1.80
CA TYR A 148 -17.83 -11.33 -0.92
C TYR A 148 -18.33 -11.62 0.50
N LEU A 149 -19.38 -10.93 0.94
CA LEU A 149 -19.97 -11.07 2.27
C LEU A 149 -21.41 -11.57 2.17
N ASP A 150 -21.86 -12.27 3.21
CA ASP A 150 -23.27 -12.62 3.34
C ASP A 150 -24.14 -11.41 3.71
N ALA A 151 -25.46 -11.57 3.58
CA ALA A 151 -26.41 -10.49 3.81
C ALA A 151 -26.40 -9.96 5.25
N SER A 152 -26.10 -10.82 6.24
CA SER A 152 -26.08 -10.42 7.65
C SER A 152 -24.86 -9.55 7.95
N ALA A 153 -23.68 -9.97 7.48
CA ALA A 153 -22.46 -9.19 7.59
C ALA A 153 -22.57 -7.85 6.84
N LEU A 154 -23.16 -7.83 5.64
CA LEU A 154 -23.42 -6.59 4.91
C LEU A 154 -24.36 -5.66 5.66
N GLN A 155 -25.47 -6.19 6.19
CA GLN A 155 -26.43 -5.37 6.92
C GLN A 155 -25.80 -4.75 8.17
N SER A 156 -25.05 -5.54 8.94
CA SER A 156 -24.34 -5.07 10.14
C SER A 156 -23.31 -4.00 9.79
N LEU A 157 -22.38 -4.28 8.87
CA LEU A 157 -21.32 -3.33 8.51
C LEU A 157 -21.82 -2.04 7.85
N ALA A 158 -22.99 -2.06 7.20
CA ALA A 158 -23.59 -0.87 6.61
C ALA A 158 -23.91 0.22 7.66
N GLU A 159 -24.01 -0.13 8.94
CA GLU A 159 -24.20 0.83 10.03
C GLU A 159 -22.96 1.70 10.29
N ALA A 160 -21.77 1.23 9.91
CA ALA A 160 -20.54 2.01 10.01
C ALA A 160 -20.31 2.98 8.84
N CYS A 161 -21.16 2.96 7.80
CA CYS A 161 -21.03 3.85 6.64
C CYS A 161 -21.23 5.32 7.04
N GLY A 162 -20.27 6.18 6.69
CA GLY A 162 -20.29 7.60 7.06
C GLY A 162 -19.83 7.91 8.49
N VAL A 163 -19.48 6.90 9.29
CA VAL A 163 -19.04 7.07 10.69
C VAL A 163 -17.51 7.05 10.77
N THR A 164 -16.92 8.12 11.31
CA THR A 164 -15.46 8.32 11.35
C THR A 164 -15.01 8.80 12.73
N GLY A 165 -13.70 8.79 12.98
CA GLY A 165 -13.11 9.37 14.20
C GLY A 165 -13.52 8.65 15.49
N ASP A 166 -13.73 9.41 16.55
CA ASP A 166 -14.10 8.87 17.86
C ASP A 166 -15.48 8.17 17.87
N GLU A 167 -16.38 8.55 16.97
CA GLU A 167 -17.66 7.83 16.81
C GLU A 167 -17.41 6.41 16.27
N ALA A 168 -16.52 6.27 15.29
CA ALA A 168 -16.13 4.96 14.75
C ALA A 168 -15.45 4.08 15.82
N LYS A 169 -14.61 4.69 16.67
CA LYS A 169 -14.04 4.03 17.84
C LYS A 169 -15.12 3.48 18.78
N GLY A 170 -16.20 4.23 18.99
CA GLY A 170 -17.29 3.84 19.87
C GLY A 170 -18.11 2.66 19.36
N ILE A 171 -18.26 2.53 18.04
CA ILE A 171 -19.10 1.48 17.43
C ILE A 171 -18.34 0.25 16.97
N VAL A 172 -17.01 0.29 16.85
CA VAL A 172 -16.22 -0.81 16.25
C VAL A 172 -16.46 -2.17 16.92
N GLY A 173 -16.67 -2.19 18.24
CA GLY A 173 -16.93 -3.43 19.00
C GLY A 173 -18.23 -4.15 18.61
N GLN A 174 -19.16 -3.46 17.94
CA GLN A 174 -20.40 -4.05 17.45
C GLN A 174 -20.17 -5.02 16.28
N PHE A 175 -19.01 -4.94 15.63
CA PHE A 175 -18.67 -5.73 14.45
C PHE A 175 -17.68 -6.86 14.74
N GLU A 176 -17.41 -7.18 16.01
CA GLU A 176 -16.46 -8.23 16.41
C GLU A 176 -16.83 -9.62 15.88
N ASP A 177 -18.14 -9.90 15.75
CA ASP A 177 -18.64 -11.16 15.20
C ASP A 177 -18.47 -11.28 13.68
N VAL A 178 -18.28 -10.15 12.99
CA VAL A 178 -18.04 -10.14 11.54
C VAL A 178 -16.63 -10.64 11.27
N THR A 179 -16.53 -11.74 10.51
CA THR A 179 -15.25 -12.32 10.12
C THR A 179 -15.08 -12.24 8.61
N VAL A 180 -13.97 -11.64 8.15
CA VAL A 180 -13.58 -11.59 6.74
C VAL A 180 -12.32 -12.43 6.54
N PRO A 181 -12.45 -13.66 6.01
CA PRO A 181 -11.31 -14.54 5.76
C PRO A 181 -10.27 -13.90 4.83
N TRP A 182 -9.01 -14.31 4.98
CA TRP A 182 -7.90 -13.80 4.17
C TRP A 182 -8.16 -13.89 2.66
N GLU A 183 -8.64 -15.05 2.17
CA GLU A 183 -8.89 -15.23 0.74
C GLU A 183 -10.01 -14.33 0.22
N VAL A 184 -11.02 -14.05 1.06
CA VAL A 184 -12.11 -13.14 0.73
C VAL A 184 -11.58 -11.71 0.62
N ALA A 185 -10.80 -11.25 1.62
CA ALA A 185 -10.19 -9.93 1.60
C ALA A 185 -9.21 -9.74 0.42
N LYS A 186 -8.39 -10.75 0.14
CA LYS A 186 -7.45 -10.74 -0.99
C LYS A 186 -8.18 -10.70 -2.32
N THR A 187 -9.22 -11.52 -2.50
CA THR A 187 -10.04 -11.53 -3.72
C THR A 187 -10.73 -10.19 -3.93
N GLN A 188 -11.37 -9.64 -2.88
CA GLN A 188 -12.01 -8.33 -2.95
C GLN A 188 -11.01 -7.22 -3.33
N TYR A 189 -9.81 -7.26 -2.75
CA TYR A 189 -8.77 -6.31 -3.09
C TYR A 189 -8.36 -6.40 -4.57
N LEU A 190 -8.06 -7.61 -5.06
CA LEU A 190 -7.59 -7.81 -6.43
C LEU A 190 -8.66 -7.49 -7.48
N GLU A 191 -9.92 -7.78 -7.19
CA GLU A 191 -11.02 -7.60 -8.15
C GLU A 191 -11.68 -6.23 -8.09
N THR A 192 -11.65 -5.56 -6.93
CA THR A 192 -12.38 -4.29 -6.72
C THR A 192 -11.43 -3.13 -6.43
N MET A 193 -10.62 -3.23 -5.37
CA MET A 193 -9.84 -2.09 -4.88
C MET A 193 -8.63 -1.79 -5.76
N GLN A 194 -7.85 -2.79 -6.15
CA GLN A 194 -6.66 -2.58 -6.95
C GLN A 194 -6.98 -1.95 -8.31
N PRO A 195 -7.92 -2.48 -9.14
CA PRO A 195 -8.25 -1.88 -10.43
C PRO A 195 -8.77 -0.44 -10.30
N ARG A 196 -9.50 -0.15 -9.22
CA ARG A 196 -9.95 1.21 -8.89
C ARG A 196 -8.78 2.15 -8.63
N TYR A 197 -7.83 1.77 -7.79
CA TYR A 197 -6.63 2.58 -7.50
C TYR A 197 -5.70 2.73 -8.69
N VAL A 198 -5.64 1.73 -9.58
CA VAL A 198 -5.01 1.90 -10.90
C VAL A 198 -5.72 3.02 -11.67
N GLY A 199 -7.04 2.94 -11.84
CA GLY A 199 -7.79 3.94 -12.61
C GLY A 199 -7.67 5.35 -12.05
N ILE A 200 -7.66 5.50 -10.72
CA ILE A 200 -7.44 6.79 -10.06
C ILE A 200 -6.06 7.35 -10.41
N THR A 201 -5.02 6.52 -10.32
CA THR A 201 -3.63 6.92 -10.58
C THR A 201 -3.44 7.28 -12.05
N GLU A 202 -3.94 6.42 -12.94
CA GLU A 202 -3.88 6.59 -14.40
C GLU A 202 -4.53 7.89 -14.86
N ARG A 203 -5.71 8.23 -14.34
CA ARG A 203 -6.38 9.49 -14.69
C ARG A 203 -5.70 10.72 -14.12
N ALA A 204 -4.96 10.58 -13.02
CA ALA A 204 -4.31 11.70 -12.36
C ALA A 204 -2.93 12.04 -12.95
N LEU A 205 -2.30 11.11 -13.68
CA LEU A 205 -0.94 11.25 -14.19
C LEU A 205 -0.88 11.04 -15.72
N PRO A 206 -0.31 11.99 -16.48
CA PRO A 206 -0.14 11.83 -17.93
C PRO A 206 0.91 10.76 -18.26
N ASN A 207 0.82 10.15 -19.45
CA ASN A 207 1.77 9.13 -19.94
C ASN A 207 1.89 7.88 -19.03
N PHE A 208 0.86 7.58 -18.21
CA PHE A 208 0.87 6.45 -17.29
C PHE A 208 1.00 5.10 -18.01
N GLU A 209 0.41 4.98 -19.20
CA GLU A 209 0.48 3.82 -20.09
C GLU A 209 1.88 3.53 -20.65
N MET A 210 2.79 4.52 -20.61
CA MET A 210 4.17 4.35 -21.05
C MET A 210 5.05 3.65 -20.01
N LEU A 211 4.58 3.55 -18.77
CA LEU A 211 5.34 2.97 -17.67
C LEU A 211 5.25 1.43 -17.68
N SER A 212 6.33 0.78 -17.25
CA SER A 212 6.31 -0.65 -16.94
C SER A 212 5.32 -0.96 -15.81
N GLU A 213 4.94 -2.23 -15.68
CA GLU A 213 4.03 -2.69 -14.61
C GLU A 213 4.54 -2.37 -13.19
N ASP A 214 5.86 -2.40 -12.99
CA ASP A 214 6.50 -2.04 -11.71
C ASP A 214 6.45 -0.53 -11.45
N CYS A 215 6.77 0.29 -12.45
CA CYS A 215 6.67 1.75 -12.34
C CYS A 215 5.23 2.21 -12.05
N ARG A 216 4.24 1.64 -12.76
CA ARG A 216 2.82 1.88 -12.48
C ARG A 216 2.47 1.47 -11.06
N GLY A 217 2.91 0.28 -10.65
CA GLY A 217 2.68 -0.27 -9.32
C GLY A 217 3.19 0.60 -8.18
N ALA A 218 4.38 1.18 -8.32
CA ALA A 218 4.94 2.11 -7.34
C ALA A 218 4.07 3.36 -7.15
N LEU A 219 3.60 3.97 -8.24
CA LEU A 219 2.71 5.13 -8.21
C LEU A 219 1.32 4.77 -7.65
N VAL A 220 0.80 3.60 -7.99
CA VAL A 220 -0.47 3.10 -7.44
C VAL A 220 -0.36 2.88 -5.92
N SER A 221 0.75 2.35 -5.42
CA SER A 221 0.99 2.22 -3.98
C SER A 221 1.05 3.58 -3.27
N LEU A 222 1.67 4.57 -3.91
CA LEU A 222 1.73 5.93 -3.41
C LEU A 222 0.32 6.52 -3.29
N VAL A 223 -0.49 6.43 -4.36
CA VAL A 223 -1.88 6.91 -4.36
C VAL A 223 -2.75 6.14 -3.36
N TYR A 224 -2.55 4.83 -3.21
CA TYR A 224 -3.26 4.02 -2.22
C TYR A 224 -3.04 4.53 -0.78
N ASN A 225 -1.83 5.01 -0.48
CA ASN A 225 -1.46 5.48 0.85
C ASN A 225 -1.90 6.92 1.15
N ARG A 226 -1.72 7.84 0.20
CA ARG A 226 -1.84 9.29 0.44
C ARG A 226 -2.74 10.03 -0.55
N GLY A 227 -3.36 9.30 -1.48
CA GLY A 227 -4.25 9.85 -2.48
C GLY A 227 -3.56 10.42 -3.73
N ALA A 228 -4.39 10.88 -4.67
CA ALA A 228 -4.00 11.33 -6.01
C ALA A 228 -3.77 12.86 -6.07
N SER A 229 -3.15 13.41 -5.03
CA SER A 229 -2.99 14.85 -4.80
C SER A 229 -1.95 15.54 -5.70
N PHE A 230 -1.77 15.06 -6.93
CA PHE A 230 -0.83 15.55 -7.93
C PHE A 230 -1.15 16.94 -8.50
N SER A 231 -2.40 17.38 -8.34
CA SER A 231 -2.91 18.65 -8.91
C SER A 231 -3.28 19.70 -7.85
N ILE A 232 -2.88 19.49 -6.59
CA ILE A 232 -3.04 20.52 -5.56
C ILE A 232 -2.07 21.67 -5.86
N SER A 233 -2.62 22.82 -6.22
CA SER A 233 -1.85 24.03 -6.55
C SER A 233 -1.08 24.57 -5.35
N GLU A 234 0.07 25.20 -5.61
CA GLU A 234 0.90 25.85 -4.58
C GLU A 234 0.11 26.87 -3.75
N ARG A 235 -0.82 27.60 -4.37
CA ARG A 235 -1.72 28.52 -3.66
C ARG A 235 -2.53 27.83 -2.55
N ARG A 236 -2.94 26.57 -2.76
CA ARG A 236 -3.66 25.76 -1.75
C ARG A 236 -2.71 25.00 -0.83
N ASP A 237 -1.47 24.82 -1.22
CA ASP A 237 -0.43 24.09 -0.50
C ASP A 237 0.59 25.04 0.17
N LYS A 238 0.11 25.88 1.10
CA LYS A 238 0.93 26.92 1.75
C LYS A 238 2.16 26.37 2.49
N LYS A 239 2.14 25.10 2.89
CA LYS A 239 3.24 24.42 3.60
C LYS A 239 4.14 23.58 2.67
N GLY A 240 3.86 23.57 1.36
CA GLY A 240 4.62 22.81 0.37
C GLY A 240 4.56 21.29 0.58
N ARG A 241 3.49 20.76 1.18
CA ARG A 241 3.30 19.33 1.49
C ARG A 241 3.15 18.45 0.24
N PHE A 242 2.69 19.02 -0.87
CA PHE A 242 2.42 18.31 -2.12
C PHE A 242 3.43 18.66 -3.23
N SER A 243 4.60 19.21 -2.86
CA SER A 243 5.64 19.61 -3.82
C SER A 243 6.15 18.42 -4.64
N GLU A 244 6.49 17.32 -3.99
CA GLU A 244 6.97 16.10 -4.63
C GLU A 244 5.88 15.46 -5.51
N MET A 245 4.61 15.54 -5.09
CA MET A 245 3.48 15.07 -5.91
C MET A 245 3.38 15.89 -7.21
N ARG A 246 3.50 17.22 -7.14
CA ARG A 246 3.52 18.08 -8.35
C ARG A 246 4.73 17.77 -9.24
N ASN A 247 5.90 17.57 -8.64
CA ASN A 247 7.12 17.23 -9.37
C ASN A 247 6.99 15.88 -10.08
N ILE A 248 6.38 14.87 -9.44
CA ILE A 248 6.07 13.58 -10.08
C ILE A 248 5.17 13.80 -11.30
N ARG A 249 4.10 14.59 -11.17
CA ARG A 249 3.21 14.89 -12.30
C ARG A 249 3.94 15.61 -13.44
N GLN A 250 4.84 16.55 -13.12
CA GLN A 250 5.67 17.22 -14.11
C GLN A 250 6.63 16.25 -14.80
N ALA A 251 7.33 15.40 -14.04
CA ALA A 251 8.23 14.38 -14.58
C ALA A 251 7.48 13.39 -15.49
N MET A 252 6.24 13.04 -15.14
CA MET A 252 5.34 12.25 -15.99
C MET A 252 5.02 12.98 -17.30
N SER A 253 4.65 14.27 -17.25
CA SER A 253 4.39 15.08 -18.46
C SER A 253 5.61 15.18 -19.37
N GLU A 254 6.79 15.40 -18.79
CA GLU A 254 8.07 15.55 -19.49
C GLU A 254 8.68 14.20 -19.92
N LYS A 255 8.06 13.08 -19.54
CA LYS A 255 8.60 11.72 -19.70
C LYS A 255 9.98 11.53 -19.05
N ALA A 256 10.30 12.36 -18.06
CA ALA A 256 11.51 12.29 -17.25
C ALA A 256 11.35 11.28 -16.10
N PHE A 257 10.96 10.05 -16.43
CA PHE A 257 10.56 9.02 -15.46
C PHE A 257 11.67 8.67 -14.46
N ASN A 258 12.93 8.79 -14.86
CA ASN A 258 14.11 8.59 -14.01
C ASN A 258 14.18 9.53 -12.79
N ARG A 259 13.44 10.64 -12.79
CA ARG A 259 13.37 11.58 -11.64
C ARG A 259 12.41 11.11 -10.54
N ILE A 260 11.42 10.29 -10.88
CA ILE A 260 10.31 9.91 -9.99
C ILE A 260 10.78 9.20 -8.71
N PRO A 261 11.73 8.24 -8.74
CA PRO A 261 12.23 7.62 -7.51
C PRO A 261 12.82 8.63 -6.52
N GLY A 262 13.47 9.68 -7.02
CA GLY A 262 14.02 10.77 -6.20
C GLY A 262 12.92 11.55 -5.48
N GLU A 263 11.85 11.92 -6.20
CA GLU A 263 10.70 12.64 -5.62
C GLU A 263 9.96 11.78 -4.58
N ILE A 264 9.77 10.48 -4.85
CA ILE A 264 9.15 9.55 -3.88
C ILE A 264 9.94 9.53 -2.57
N ARG A 265 11.29 9.45 -2.62
CA ARG A 265 12.12 9.45 -1.42
C ARG A 265 12.18 10.81 -0.73
N ALA A 266 12.24 11.90 -1.50
CA ALA A 266 12.29 13.27 -0.97
C ALA A 266 11.07 13.59 -0.10
N MET A 267 9.92 13.00 -0.44
CA MET A 267 8.65 13.14 0.27
C MET A 267 8.73 12.70 1.75
N LYS A 268 9.70 11.85 2.11
CA LYS A 268 9.94 11.43 3.50
C LYS A 268 10.19 12.60 4.46
N ARG A 269 10.63 13.77 3.96
CA ARG A 269 10.80 15.00 4.76
C ARG A 269 9.54 15.47 5.49
N LEU A 270 8.36 14.98 5.07
CA LEU A 270 7.07 15.37 5.63
C LEU A 270 6.78 14.69 6.98
N TRP A 271 7.53 13.64 7.34
CA TRP A 271 7.23 12.81 8.49
C TRP A 271 8.48 12.54 9.31
N ASP A 272 8.30 12.54 10.64
CA ASP A 272 9.33 12.09 11.56
C ASP A 272 9.58 10.58 11.38
N PRO A 273 10.82 10.15 11.04
CA PRO A 273 11.15 8.74 10.87
C PRO A 273 10.99 7.91 12.15
N GLU A 274 11.08 8.52 13.34
CA GLU A 274 10.89 7.81 14.61
C GLU A 274 9.40 7.57 14.92
N ALA A 275 8.55 8.51 14.48
CA ALA A 275 7.10 8.40 14.63
C ALA A 275 6.47 7.49 13.56
N LEU A 276 6.98 7.54 12.32
CA LEU A 276 6.40 6.83 11.17
C LEU A 276 7.44 6.03 10.38
N PRO A 277 8.20 5.12 11.03
CA PRO A 277 9.27 4.37 10.37
C PRO A 277 8.76 3.50 9.21
N GLY A 278 7.55 2.94 9.36
CA GLY A 278 6.91 2.14 8.30
C GLY A 278 6.58 2.93 7.05
N LEU A 279 6.20 4.20 7.17
CA LEU A 279 5.91 5.08 6.04
C LEU A 279 7.19 5.42 5.27
N HIS A 280 8.29 5.67 5.99
CA HIS A 280 9.60 5.88 5.37
C HIS A 280 10.05 4.64 4.58
N LYS A 281 9.89 3.44 5.15
CA LYS A 281 10.16 2.17 4.46
C LYS A 281 9.26 1.98 3.24
N ARG A 282 8.00 2.39 3.30
CA ARG A 282 7.06 2.36 2.16
C ARG A 282 7.54 3.24 1.01
N ARG A 283 7.95 4.47 1.28
CA ARG A 283 8.51 5.37 0.25
C ARG A 283 9.80 4.80 -0.36
N ASP A 284 10.65 4.17 0.45
CA ASP A 284 11.86 3.52 -0.07
C ASP A 284 11.52 2.32 -0.97
N ALA A 285 10.59 1.45 -0.56
CA ALA A 285 10.13 0.31 -1.37
C ALA A 285 9.48 0.75 -2.68
N GLU A 286 8.66 1.80 -2.67
CA GLU A 286 8.04 2.35 -3.88
C GLU A 286 9.07 2.91 -4.85
N ALA A 287 10.06 3.65 -4.34
CA ALA A 287 11.14 4.17 -5.18
C ALA A 287 12.01 3.04 -5.77
N LEU A 288 12.32 2.02 -4.98
CA LEU A 288 13.04 0.83 -5.44
C LEU A 288 12.25 0.05 -6.48
N LEU A 289 10.94 -0.11 -6.29
CA LEU A 289 10.06 -0.77 -7.26
C LEU A 289 10.05 -0.01 -8.59
N PHE A 290 9.98 1.32 -8.54
CA PHE A 290 10.04 2.16 -9.72
C PHE A 290 11.39 2.00 -10.44
N GLU A 291 12.51 1.98 -9.71
CA GLU A 291 13.84 1.75 -10.28
C GLU A 291 13.96 0.39 -10.96
N ILE A 292 13.44 -0.68 -10.35
CA ILE A 292 13.37 -2.02 -10.97
C ILE A 292 12.62 -1.95 -12.31
N GLY A 293 11.53 -1.18 -12.35
CA GLY A 293 10.73 -1.00 -13.56
C GLY A 293 11.37 -0.15 -14.65
N LEU A 294 12.43 0.62 -14.36
CA LEU A 294 13.17 1.40 -15.34
C LEU A 294 14.24 0.59 -16.08
N GLY A 295 14.74 -0.50 -15.46
CA GLY A 295 15.82 -1.34 -15.99
C GLY A 295 17.18 -1.02 -15.40
#